data_AF-A0A961MKW9-F1
#
_entry.id   AF-A0A961MKW9-F1
#
_cell.length_a   1.000
_cell.length_b   1.000
_cell.length_c   1.000
_cell.angle_alpha   90.00
_cell.angle_beta   90.00
_cell.angle_gamma   90.00
#
_symmetry.space_group_name_H-M   'P 1'
#
loop_
_entity.id
_entity.type
_entity.pdbx_description
1 polymer ?
#
loop_
_entity_poly.entity_id
_entity_poly.type
_entity_poly.pdbx_seq_one_letter_code
_entity_poly.pdbx_strand_id
1 'polypeptide(L)' 'MTENRTQPLARDAMAYVLAGGRGSRLKELTDRRAKPAVYFGGKTRIIDFALSNALNSGIRRI' A
#
# COMPACT_ATOMS: atom_id res chain seq x y z
N MET A 1 12.46 -4.36 33.92
CA MET A 1 13.18 -3.38 33.07
C MET A 1 12.43 -3.27 31.74
N THR A 2 11.43 -2.41 31.67
CA THR A 2 10.78 -2.06 30.40
C THR A 2 11.59 -0.92 29.79
N GLU A 3 12.37 -1.21 28.76
CA GLU A 3 13.02 -0.15 27.97
C GLU A 3 11.95 0.75 27.37
N ASN A 4 11.94 2.02 27.77
CA ASN A 4 11.09 3.03 27.19
C ASN A 4 11.65 3.34 25.78
N ARG A 5 11.11 2.69 24.74
CA ARG A 5 11.50 2.98 23.36
C ARG A 5 11.08 4.41 23.02
N THR A 6 12.06 5.31 22.92
CA THR A 6 11.90 6.70 22.49
C THR A 6 11.71 6.84 20.97
N GLN A 7 11.91 5.77 20.18
CA GLN A 7 11.80 5.82 18.72
C GLN A 7 10.45 5.28 18.20
N PRO A 8 9.89 5.86 17.11
CA PRO A 8 8.65 5.38 16.51
C PRO A 8 8.78 3.94 16.00
N LEU A 9 7.80 3.08 16.31
CA LEU A 9 7.76 1.66 15.90
C LEU A 9 7.85 1.47 14.37
N ALA A 10 7.38 2.45 13.59
CA ALA A 10 7.40 2.42 12.13
C ALA A 10 8.80 2.24 11.53
N ARG A 11 9.87 2.65 12.25
CA ARG A 11 11.26 2.45 11.82
C ARG A 11 11.65 0.98 11.74
N ASP A 12 11.05 0.15 12.59
CA ASP A 12 11.32 -1.29 12.64
C ASP A 12 10.30 -2.12 11.86
N ALA A 13 9.15 -1.54 11.51
CA ALA A 13 8.11 -2.21 10.74
C ALA A 13 8.52 -2.46 9.27
N MET A 14 7.84 -3.42 8.64
CA MET A 14 7.84 -3.64 7.21
C MET A 14 6.39 -3.68 6.73
N ALA A 15 6.06 -2.91 5.70
CA ALA A 15 4.78 -3.00 5.03
C ALA A 15 4.86 -4.11 3.98
N TYR A 16 3.93 -5.06 4.02
CA TYR A 16 3.82 -6.10 3.00
C TYR A 16 2.49 -5.91 2.25
N VAL A 17 2.54 -5.39 1.03
CA VAL A 17 1.33 -4.99 0.29
C VAL A 17 0.81 -6.14 -0.56
N LEU A 18 -0.35 -6.70 -0.17
CA LEU A 18 -1.03 -7.76 -0.92
C LEU A 18 -1.74 -7.21 -2.17
N ALA A 19 -0.99 -7.01 -3.25
CA ALA A 19 -1.46 -6.38 -4.48
C ALA A 19 -2.03 -7.34 -5.55
N GLY A 20 -2.39 -8.58 -5.19
CA GLY A 20 -2.88 -9.62 -6.11
C GLY A 20 -4.38 -9.54 -6.45
N GLY A 21 -5.10 -8.53 -5.97
CA GLY A 21 -6.56 -8.45 -6.13
C GLY A 21 -6.99 -8.41 -7.60
N ARG A 22 -7.68 -9.45 -8.07
CA ARG A 22 -8.08 -9.56 -9.49
C ARG A 22 -9.15 -8.56 -9.92
N GLY A 23 -10.01 -8.14 -8.99
CA GLY A 23 -11.02 -7.12 -9.26
C GLY A 23 -12.11 -7.55 -10.25
N SER A 24 -12.49 -8.83 -10.29
CA SER A 24 -13.44 -9.42 -11.26
C SER A 24 -14.76 -8.68 -11.47
N ARG A 25 -15.22 -7.93 -10.46
CA ARG A 25 -16.43 -7.10 -10.54
C ARG A 25 -16.25 -5.82 -11.36
N LEU A 26 -15.02 -5.43 -11.67
CA LEU A 26 -14.66 -4.28 -12.53
C LEU A 26 -14.58 -4.65 -14.01
N LYS A 27 -14.83 -5.92 -14.36
CA LYS A 27 -14.94 -6.40 -15.75
C LYS A 27 -13.71 -6.02 -16.58
N GLU A 28 -13.92 -5.47 -17.78
CA GLU A 28 -12.92 -5.18 -18.80
C GLU A 28 -11.80 -4.26 -18.29
N LEU A 29 -12.10 -3.46 -17.26
CA LEU A 29 -11.13 -2.57 -16.62
C LEU A 29 -9.96 -3.34 -15.98
N THR A 30 -10.15 -4.62 -15.66
CA THR A 30 -9.16 -5.49 -15.02
C THR A 30 -8.73 -6.69 -15.88
N ASP A 31 -9.10 -6.74 -17.16
CA ASP A 31 -8.74 -7.89 -18.03
C ASP A 31 -7.23 -8.02 -18.25
N ARG A 32 -6.53 -6.88 -18.31
CA ARG A 32 -5.08 -6.81 -18.59
C ARG A 32 -4.27 -6.21 -17.44
N ARG A 33 -4.90 -5.94 -16.29
CA ARG A 33 -4.27 -5.32 -15.12
C ARG A 33 -4.93 -5.79 -13.83
N ALA A 34 -4.14 -5.99 -12.79
CA ALA A 34 -4.69 -6.24 -11.46
C ALA A 34 -5.46 -5.01 -10.95
N LYS A 35 -6.43 -5.21 -10.05
CA LYS A 35 -7.21 -4.12 -9.43
C LYS A 35 -6.32 -3.01 -8.88
N PRO A 36 -5.18 -3.27 -8.20
CA PRO A 36 -4.36 -2.19 -7.64
C PRO A 36 -3.71 -1.30 -8.71
N ALA A 37 -3.57 -1.77 -9.94
CA ALA A 37 -3.02 -1.01 -11.06
C ALA A 37 -4.06 -0.16 -11.81
N VAL A 38 -5.33 -0.22 -11.41
CA VAL A 38 -6.41 0.60 -11.97
C VAL A 38 -6.19 2.06 -11.58
N TYR A 39 -6.34 2.97 -12.55
CA TYR A 39 -6.24 4.41 -12.36
C TYR A 39 -7.38 4.93 -11.47
N PHE A 40 -7.06 5.90 -10.62
CA PHE A 40 -8.01 6.57 -9.72
C PHE A 40 -7.63 8.04 -9.59
N GLY A 41 -8.61 8.95 -9.51
CA GLY A 41 -8.35 10.37 -9.30
C GLY A 41 -7.51 11.07 -10.40
N GLY A 42 -7.51 10.55 -11.62
CA GLY A 42 -6.89 11.17 -12.81
C GLY A 42 -5.38 11.00 -12.95
N LYS A 43 -4.62 10.89 -11.85
CA LYS A 43 -3.14 10.78 -11.90
C LYS A 43 -2.56 9.58 -11.16
N THR A 44 -3.31 8.97 -10.24
CA THR A 44 -2.80 7.90 -9.37
C THR A 44 -3.45 6.56 -9.72
N ARG A 45 -3.00 5.50 -9.06
CA ARG A 45 -3.57 4.16 -9.07
C ARG A 45 -4.01 3.78 -7.66
N ILE A 46 -4.86 2.76 -7.55
CA ILE A 46 -5.38 2.28 -6.26
C ILE A 46 -4.23 1.89 -5.30
N ILE A 47 -3.16 1.26 -5.81
CA ILE A 47 -2.01 0.86 -4.96
C ILE A 47 -1.31 2.03 -4.29
N ASP A 48 -1.31 3.22 -4.92
CA ASP A 48 -0.56 4.38 -4.45
C ASP A 48 -1.04 4.85 -3.07
N PHE A 49 -2.32 4.63 -2.74
CA PHE A 49 -2.87 4.96 -1.43
C PHE A 49 -2.24 4.13 -0.31
N ALA A 50 -2.09 2.81 -0.50
CA ALA A 50 -1.48 1.94 0.50
C ALA A 50 0.02 2.26 0.68
N LEU A 51 0.73 2.50 -0.43
CA LEU A 51 2.14 2.88 -0.43
C LEU A 51 2.36 4.24 0.24
N SER A 52 1.51 5.22 -0.09
CA SER A 52 1.58 6.57 0.51
C SER A 52 1.26 6.52 2.00
N ASN A 53 0.29 5.70 2.43
CA ASN A 53 0.01 5.51 3.84
C ASN A 53 1.20 4.92 4.60
N ALA A 54 1.85 3.89 4.05
CA ALA A 54 3.06 3.31 4.66
C ALA A 54 4.18 4.35 4.76
N LEU A 55 4.43 5.08 3.67
CA LEU A 55 5.45 6.12 3.61
C LEU A 55 5.18 7.26 4.60
N ASN A 56 3.95 7.78 4.64
CA ASN A 56 3.52 8.86 5.52
C ASN A 56 3.48 8.43 7.00
N SER A 57 3.35 7.12 7.26
CA SER A 57 3.46 6.54 8.60
C SER A 57 4.92 6.32 9.05
N GLY A 58 5.90 6.63 8.20
CA GLY A 58 7.32 6.46 8.50
C GLY A 58 7.85 5.04 8.28
N ILE A 59 7.09 4.17 7.62
CA ILE A 59 7.54 2.82 7.25
C ILE A 59 8.44 2.93 6.02
N ARG A 60 9.71 2.54 6.17
CA ARG A 60 10.74 2.69 5.10
C ARG A 60 11.06 1.40 4.36
N ARG A 61 10.52 0.26 4.81
CA ARG A 61 10.60 -1.04 4.14
C ARG A 61 9.21 -1.40 3.62
N ILE A 62 9.06 -1.45 2.31
CA ILE A 62 7.83 -1.79 1.59
C ILE A 62 8.18 -2.83 0.53
#